data_AF-A0A9D8K2L6-F1
#
_entry.id   AF-A0A9D8K2L6-F1
#
_cell.length_a   1.000
_cell.length_b   1.000
_cell.length_c   1.000
_cell.angle_alpha   90.00
_cell.angle_beta   90.00
_cell.angle_gamma   90.00
#
_symmetry.space_group_name_H-M   'P 1'
#
loop_
_entity.id
_entity.type
_entity.pdbx_description
1 polymer ?
#
loop_
_entity_poly.entity_id
_entity_poly.type
_entity_poly.pdbx_seq_one_letter_code
_entity_poly.pdbx_strand_id
1 'polypeptide(L)' 'MEARSGYRGDDWTPERLLFHQNLETFAERVGLIVGLQGNGKISQEEAYAQIKKIWKALRQSKDHLIDGH' A
#
# COMPACT_ATOMS: atom_id res chain seq x y z
N MET A 1 -11.41 -6.33 13.86
CA MET A 1 -10.76 -5.01 13.85
C MET A 1 -9.31 -5.26 13.51
N GLU A 2 -8.84 -4.84 12.33
CA GLU A 2 -7.42 -4.94 12.00
C GLU A 2 -6.64 -3.97 12.88
N ALA A 3 -5.60 -4.46 13.56
CA ALA A 3 -4.73 -3.64 14.38
C ALA A 3 -3.78 -2.88 13.46
N ARG A 4 -4.08 -1.61 13.18
CA ARG A 4 -3.21 -0.71 12.40
C ARG A 4 -2.08 -0.23 13.29
N SER A 5 -0.84 -0.27 12.81
CA SER A 5 0.26 0.31 13.58
C SER A 5 0.06 1.82 13.66
N GLY A 6 0.38 2.41 14.81
CA GLY A 6 0.49 3.85 14.92
C GLY A 6 1.68 4.36 14.11
N TYR A 7 1.52 5.51 13.44
CA TYR A 7 2.64 6.27 12.89
C TYR A 7 3.52 6.78 14.04
N ARG A 8 4.83 6.45 14.02
CA ARG A 8 5.80 6.80 15.07
C ARG A 8 6.85 7.83 14.63
N GLY A 9 6.60 8.56 13.55
CA GLY A 9 7.50 9.62 13.10
C GLY A 9 7.38 10.86 14.00
N ASP A 10 8.49 11.55 14.22
CA ASP A 10 8.55 12.77 15.05
C ASP A 10 7.75 13.94 14.46
N ASP A 11 7.46 13.90 13.16
CA ASP A 11 6.70 14.90 12.39
C ASP A 11 5.26 14.46 12.13
N TRP A 12 4.55 14.11 13.20
CA TRP A 12 3.16 13.64 13.09
C TRP A 12 2.24 14.69 12.44
N THR A 13 1.50 14.26 11.42
CA THR A 13 0.31 14.95 10.90
C THR A 13 -0.78 13.92 10.57
N PRO A 14 -2.06 14.32 10.51
CA PRO A 14 -3.14 13.45 10.06
C PRO A 14 -2.88 12.84 8.68
N GLU A 15 -2.32 13.61 7.75
CA GLU A 15 -2.00 13.19 6.39
C GLU A 15 -0.93 12.12 6.37
N ARG A 16 0.10 12.25 7.22
CA ARG A 16 1.17 11.25 7.37
C ARG A 16 0.67 9.98 8.03
N LEU A 17 -0.19 10.09 9.04
CA LEU A 17 -0.84 8.93 9.64
C LEU A 17 -1.70 8.19 8.61
N LEU A 18 -2.49 8.91 7.81
CA LEU A 18 -3.32 8.33 6.75
C LEU A 18 -2.48 7.72 5.62
N PHE A 19 -1.37 8.36 5.25
CA PHE A 19 -0.45 7.81 4.26
C PHE A 19 0.26 6.55 4.78
N HIS A 20 0.71 6.52 6.04
CA HIS A 20 1.27 5.33 6.69
C HIS A 20 0.29 4.16 6.62
N GLN A 21 -0.96 4.44 6.93
CA GLN A 21 -2.08 3.53 6.84
C GLN A 21 -2.32 2.98 5.41
N ASN A 22 -2.15 3.82 4.38
CA ASN A 22 -2.22 3.38 2.98
C ASN A 22 -1.00 2.53 2.57
N LEU A 23 0.18 2.81 3.14
CA LEU A 23 1.38 1.99 2.96
C LEU A 23 1.22 0.60 3.58
N GLU A 24 0.66 0.49 4.79
CA GLU A 24 0.37 -0.80 5.44
C GLU A 24 -0.54 -1.65 4.55
N THR A 25 -1.68 -1.08 4.13
CA THR A 25 -2.63 -1.78 3.25
C THR A 25 -2.03 -2.14 1.89
N PHE A 26 -1.12 -1.32 1.34
CA PHE A 26 -0.38 -1.69 0.13
C PHE A 26 0.50 -2.93 0.35
N ALA A 27 1.27 -2.97 1.44
CA ALA A 27 2.15 -4.09 1.75
C ALA A 27 1.37 -5.41 1.96
N GLU A 28 0.25 -5.35 2.68
CA GLU A 28 -0.66 -6.49 2.87
C GLU A 28 -1.17 -7.04 1.54
N ARG A 29 -1.65 -6.16 0.65
CA ARG A 29 -2.14 -6.55 -0.68
C ARG A 29 -1.05 -7.15 -1.55
N VAL A 30 0.17 -6.60 -1.52
CA VAL A 30 1.32 -7.20 -2.21
C VAL A 30 1.57 -8.61 -1.72
N GLY A 31 1.58 -8.82 -0.40
CA GLY A 31 1.73 -10.15 0.21
C GLY A 31 0.67 -11.14 -0.27
N LEU A 32 -0.60 -10.73 -0.30
CA LEU A 32 -1.70 -11.56 -0.83
C LEU A 32 -1.51 -11.92 -2.31
N ILE A 33 -1.15 -10.94 -3.15
CA ILE A 33 -0.95 -11.17 -4.59
C ILE A 33 0.21 -12.14 -4.83
N VAL A 34 1.33 -11.95 -4.14
CA VAL A 34 2.49 -12.86 -4.23
C VAL A 34 2.13 -14.25 -3.70
N GLY A 35 1.35 -14.34 -2.62
CA GLY A 35 0.83 -15.61 -2.12
C GLY A 35 -0.06 -16.34 -3.14
N LEU A 36 -0.92 -15.62 -3.87
CA LEU A 36 -1.73 -16.21 -4.95
C LEU A 36 -0.86 -16.71 -6.10
N GLN A 37 0.15 -15.94 -6.50
CA GLN A 37 1.09 -16.31 -7.56
C GLN A 37 1.93 -17.53 -7.16
N GLY A 38 2.50 -17.54 -5.95
CA GLY A 38 3.31 -18.65 -5.44
C GLY A 38 2.53 -19.95 -5.30
N ASN A 39 1.22 -19.87 -5.07
CA ASN A 39 0.31 -21.02 -5.07
C ASN A 39 -0.30 -21.34 -6.46
N GLY A 40 0.19 -20.72 -7.53
CA GLY A 40 -0.21 -20.99 -8.91
C GLY A 40 -1.64 -20.55 -9.27
N LYS A 41 -2.27 -19.67 -8.48
CA LYS A 41 -3.64 -19.18 -8.72
C LYS A 41 -3.70 -18.10 -9.80
N ILE A 42 -2.62 -17.35 -9.96
CA ILE A 42 -2.45 -16.31 -10.99
C ILE A 42 -1.04 -16.41 -11.59
N SER A 43 -0.87 -15.91 -12.81
CA SER A 43 0.45 -15.88 -13.45
C SER A 43 1.35 -14.79 -12.85
N GLN A 44 2.64 -14.85 -13.17
CA GLN A 44 3.61 -13.84 -12.77
C GLN A 44 3.29 -12.47 -13.41
N GLU A 45 2.85 -12.46 -14.66
CA GLU A 45 2.46 -11.26 -15.39
C GLU A 45 1.22 -10.60 -14.78
N GLU A 46 0.24 -11.43 -14.40
CA GLU A 46 -0.97 -10.93 -13.74
C GLU A 46 -0.66 -10.37 -12.35
N ALA A 47 0.16 -11.06 -11.55
CA ALA A 47 0.63 -10.55 -10.27
C ALA A 47 1.34 -9.19 -10.42
N TYR A 48 2.26 -9.08 -11.37
CA TYR A 48 2.95 -7.82 -11.68
C TYR A 48 1.99 -6.71 -12.09
N ALA A 49 1.02 -6.99 -12.96
CA ALA A 49 0.02 -6.02 -13.40
C ALA A 49 -0.84 -5.51 -12.23
N GLN A 50 -1.26 -6.41 -11.33
CA GLN A 50 -2.03 -6.05 -10.14
C GLN A 50 -1.21 -5.19 -9.17
N ILE A 51 0.04 -5.59 -8.88
CA ILE A 51 0.96 -4.81 -8.01
C ILE A 51 1.19 -3.42 -8.61
N LYS A 52 1.44 -3.32 -9.92
CA LYS A 52 1.61 -2.04 -10.62
C LYS A 52 0.37 -1.15 -10.50
N LYS A 53 -0.83 -1.74 -10.54
CA LYS A 53 -2.09 -0.99 -10.37
C LYS A 53 -2.22 -0.41 -8.97
N ILE A 54 -1.97 -1.20 -7.92
CA ILE A 54 -2.07 -0.70 -6.54
C ILE A 54 -0.93 0.25 -6.17
N TRP A 55 0.25 0.10 -6.78
CA TRP A 55 1.34 1.08 -6.66
C TRP A 55 0.94 2.45 -7.20
N LYS A 56 0.30 2.51 -8.37
CA LYS A 56 -0.21 3.78 -8.93
C LYS A 56 -1.19 4.48 -7.98
N ALA A 57 -2.08 3.71 -7.35
CA ALA A 57 -3.02 4.26 -6.37
C ALA A 57 -2.31 4.79 -5.11
N LEU A 58 -1.33 4.05 -4.59
CA LEU A 58 -0.52 4.50 -3.46
C LEU A 58 0.25 5.80 -3.78
N ARG A 59 0.86 5.88 -4.97
CA ARG A 59 1.56 7.08 -5.43
C ARG A 59 0.61 8.28 -5.50
N GLN A 60 -0.57 8.12 -6.10
CA GLN A 60 -1.58 9.17 -6.13
C GLN A 60 -1.98 9.62 -4.71
N SER A 61 -2.14 8.69 -3.77
CA SER A 61 -2.43 9.06 -2.38
C SER A 61 -1.30 9.87 -1.74
N LYS A 62 -0.02 9.53 -1.99
CA LYS A 62 1.12 10.33 -1.50
C LYS A 62 1.05 11.76 -2.02
N ASP A 63 0.85 11.89 -3.34
CA ASP A 63 0.86 13.19 -4.02
C ASP A 63 -0.30 14.08 -3.53
N HIS A 64 -1.46 13.51 -3.18
CA HIS A 64 -2.59 14.27 -2.61
C HIS A 64 -2.47 14.59 -1.11
N LEU A 65 -1.77 13.75 -0.32
CA LEU A 65 -1.72 13.89 1.14
C LEU A 65 -0.47 14.63 1.63
N ILE A 66 0.68 14.43 1.00
CA ILE A 66 1.97 14.94 1.48
C ILE A 66 2.50 16.07 0.59
N ASP A 67 2.33 15.95 -0.72
CA ASP A 67 2.86 16.93 -1.68
C ASP A 67 1.85 18.04 -2.07
N GLY A 68 0.62 17.98 -1.54
CA GLY A 68 -0.47 18.94 -1.79
C GLY A 68 -0.37 20.27 -1.03
N HIS A 69 0.84 20.78 -0.81
CA HIS A 69 1.10 22.09 -0.20
C HIS A 69 1.66 23.10 -1.23
#